data_AF-A0A7W0NVS6-F1
#
_entry.id   AF-A0A7W0NVS6-F1
#
_cell.length_a   1.000
_cell.length_b   1.000
_cell.length_c   1.000
_cell.angle_alpha   90.00
_cell.angle_beta   90.00
_cell.angle_gamma   90.00
#
_symmetry.space_group_name_H-M   'P 1'
#
loop_
_entity.id
_entity.type
_entity.pdbx_description
1 polymer ?
#
loop_
_entity_poly.entity_id
_entity_poly.type
_entity_poly.pdbx_seq_one_letter_code
_entity_poly.pdbx_strand_id
1 'polypeptide(L)' 'YAAVCAEVQAFVSSRQDKLLETLANVIAEHLLKKFALRRVELELRKFILPETRFVAVRIVREKR' A
#
# COMPACT_ATOMS: atom_id res chain seq x y z
N TYR A 1 -3.65 -11.22 10.50
CA TYR A 1 -4.16 -9.90 10.06
C TYR A 1 -3.55 -8.75 10.88
N ALA A 2 -3.70 -8.71 12.22
CA ALA A 2 -3.17 -7.61 13.05
C ALA A 2 -1.68 -7.29 12.83
N ALA A 3 -0.83 -8.31 12.68
CA ALA A 3 0.58 -8.13 12.37
C ALA A 3 0.84 -7.39 11.04
N VAL A 4 0.00 -7.61 10.02
CA VAL A 4 0.11 -6.90 8.73
C VAL A 4 -0.25 -5.43 8.91
N CYS A 5 -1.31 -5.11 9.65
CA CYS A 5 -1.70 -3.73 9.92
C CYS A 5 -0.62 -2.96 10.69
N ALA A 6 -0.12 -3.54 11.79
CA ALA A 6 0.95 -2.95 12.58
C ALA A 6 2.22 -2.73 11.75
N GLU A 7 2.56 -3.69 10.90
CA GLU A 7 3.71 -3.60 10.02
C GLU A 7 3.57 -2.49 8.97
N VAL A 8 2.42 -2.42 8.29
CA VAL A 8 2.16 -1.37 7.29
C VAL A 8 2.23 -0.01 7.97
N GLN A 9 1.60 0.15 9.13
CA GLN A 9 1.63 1.41 9.87
C GLN A 9 3.05 1.82 10.23
N ALA A 10 3.86 0.92 10.79
CA ALA A 10 5.26 1.19 11.09
C ALA A 10 6.08 1.53 9.83
N PHE A 11 5.86 0.81 8.73
CA PHE A 11 6.58 0.98 7.48
C PHE A 11 6.30 2.32 6.79
N VAL A 12 5.06 2.81 6.85
CA VAL A 12 4.69 4.09 6.22
C VAL A 12 4.97 5.32 7.09
N SER A 13 5.05 5.15 8.42
CA SER A 13 5.13 6.29 9.37
C SER A 13 6.39 7.15 9.22
N SER A 14 7.48 6.59 8.68
CA SER A 14 8.74 7.30 8.44
C SER A 14 8.89 7.83 7.01
N ARG A 15 7.88 7.63 6.15
CA ARG A 15 7.97 7.92 4.71
C ARG A 15 7.25 9.20 4.31
N GLN A 16 7.77 9.87 3.29
CA GLN A 16 7.17 11.06 2.68
C GLN A 16 7.13 10.91 1.15
N ASP A 17 6.57 9.79 0.67
CA ASP A 17 6.43 9.55 -0.76
C ASP A 17 5.49 10.59 -1.41
N LYS A 18 5.91 11.17 -2.54
CA LYS A 18 5.15 12.23 -3.24
C LYS A 18 3.97 11.70 -4.07
N LEU A 19 3.97 10.40 -4.36
CA LEU A 19 3.00 9.73 -5.25
C LEU A 19 2.40 8.51 -4.56
N LEU A 20 1.10 8.30 -4.75
CA LEU A 20 0.39 7.13 -4.20
C LEU A 20 0.86 5.84 -4.86
N GLU A 21 1.24 5.91 -6.13
CA GLU A 21 1.75 4.81 -6.93
C GLU A 21 3.07 4.28 -6.35
N THR A 22 3.97 5.18 -5.98
CA THR A 22 5.23 4.84 -5.31
C THR A 22 4.95 4.15 -3.98
N LEU A 23 4.09 4.76 -3.14
CA LEU A 23 3.73 4.22 -1.83
C LEU A 23 3.07 2.83 -1.93
N ALA A 24 2.14 2.65 -2.88
CA ALA A 24 1.46 1.39 -3.10
C ALA A 24 2.48 0.30 -3.48
N ASN A 25 3.35 0.56 -4.45
CA ASN A 25 4.35 -0.40 -4.91
C ASN A 25 5.27 -0.85 -3.77
N VAL A 26 5.82 0.10 -2.99
CA VAL A 26 6.75 -0.24 -1.90
C VAL A 26 6.07 -1.03 -0.78
N ILE A 27 4.80 -0.73 -0.46
CA ILE A 27 4.04 -1.52 0.52
C ILE A 27 3.82 -2.94 -0.01
N ALA A 28 3.41 -3.11 -1.27
CA ALA A 28 3.20 -4.44 -1.85
C ALA A 28 4.48 -5.28 -1.83
N GLU A 29 5.60 -4.72 -2.25
CA GLU A 29 6.89 -5.42 -2.23
C GLU A 29 7.32 -5.77 -0.81
N HIS A 30 7.16 -4.85 0.14
CA HIS A 30 7.49 -5.09 1.54
C HIS A 30 6.66 -6.24 2.13
N LEU A 31 5.35 -6.25 1.88
CA LEU A 31 4.45 -7.29 2.37
C LEU A 31 4.73 -8.67 1.74
N LEU A 32 4.98 -8.73 0.43
CA LEU A 32 5.34 -9.98 -0.26
C LEU A 32 6.64 -10.57 0.31
N LYS A 33 7.62 -9.72 0.62
CA LYS A 33 8.91 -10.15 1.20
C LYS A 33 8.77 -10.59 2.65
N LYS A 34 8.12 -9.77 3.49
CA LYS A 34 8.06 -9.98 4.95
C LYS A 34 7.13 -11.11 5.37
N PHE A 35 6.00 -11.28 4.70
CA PHE A 35 4.99 -12.28 5.06
C PHE A 35 5.01 -13.51 4.13
N ALA A 36 5.99 -13.62 3.24
CA ALA A 36 6.11 -14.70 2.26
C ALA A 36 4.81 -14.98 1.47
N LEU A 37 4.05 -13.91 1.17
CA LEU A 37 2.78 -14.01 0.48
C LEU A 37 2.99 -14.38 -0.99
N ARG A 38 2.07 -15.17 -1.55
CA ARG A 38 2.04 -15.49 -2.99
C ARG A 38 1.46 -14.34 -3.81
N ARG A 39 0.47 -13.65 -3.27
CA ARG A 39 -0.24 -12.54 -3.90
C ARG A 39 -0.60 -11.49 -2.86
N VAL A 40 -0.51 -10.22 -3.25
CA VAL A 40 -1.02 -9.09 -2.49
C VAL A 40 -1.81 -8.18 -3.41
N GLU A 41 -2.90 -7.66 -2.88
CA GLU A 41 -3.73 -6.66 -3.52
C GLU A 41 -3.92 -5.50 -2.55
N LEU A 42 -3.65 -4.28 -3.03
CA LEU A 42 -3.69 -3.07 -2.23
C LEU A 42 -4.49 -2.01 -2.95
N GLU A 43 -5.30 -1.29 -2.19
CA GLU A 43 -5.99 -0.08 -2.64
C GLU A 43 -5.67 1.05 -1.66
N LEU A 44 -5.00 2.08 -2.15
CA LEU A 44 -4.71 3.30 -1.38
C LEU A 44 -5.66 4.40 -1.84
N ARG A 45 -6.38 4.99 -0.89
CA ARG A 45 -7.36 6.07 -1.15
C ARG A 45 -6.83 7.39 -0.59
N LYS A 46 -7.00 8.46 -1.34
CA LYS A 46 -6.66 9.83 -0.94
C LYS A 46 -7.84 10.77 -1.22
N PHE A 47 -8.15 11.61 -0.23
CA PHE A 47 -9.34 12.47 -0.21
C PHE A 47 -8.94 13.93 -0.43
N ILE A 48 -8.43 14.24 -1.63
CA ILE A 48 -7.85 15.56 -1.94
C ILE A 48 -8.66 16.42 -2.91
N LEU A 49 -9.57 15.84 -3.68
CA LEU A 49 -10.32 16.56 -4.71
C LEU A 49 -11.74 16.86 -4.24
N PRO A 50 -12.27 18.07 -4.48
CA PRO A 50 -13.67 18.35 -4.27
C PRO A 50 -14.55 17.52 -5.22
N GLU A 51 -15.83 17.35 -4.87
CA GLU A 51 -16.85 16.70 -5.71
C GLU A 51 -16.55 15.25 -6.13
N THR A 52 -15.56 14.61 -5.49
CA THR A 52 -15.22 13.21 -5.69
C THR A 52 -15.14 12.50 -4.35
N ARG A 53 -15.54 11.23 -4.28
CA ARG A 53 -15.45 10.46 -3.02
C ARG A 53 -14.01 10.27 -2.56
N PHE A 54 -13.12 9.93 -3.50
CA PHE A 54 -11.68 9.80 -3.31
C PHE A 54 -11.02 9.54 -4.67
N VAL A 55 -9.72 9.78 -4.75
CA VAL A 55 -8.85 9.18 -5.77
C VAL A 55 -8.17 7.97 -5.17
N ALA A 56 -7.98 6.91 -5.96
CA ALA A 56 -7.35 5.69 -5.49
C ALA A 56 -6.35 5.11 -6.48
N VAL A 57 -5.33 4.45 -5.94
CA VAL A 57 -4.44 3.57 -6.68
C VAL A 57 -4.71 2.15 -6.21
N ARG A 58 -5.00 1.25 -7.16
CA ARG A 58 -5.15 -0.18 -6.90
C ARG A 58 -4.05 -0.94 -7.62
N ILE A 59 -3.35 -1.80 -6.89
CA ILE A 59 -2.31 -2.66 -7.46
C ILE A 59 -2.52 -4.11 -7.03
N VAL A 60 -2.16 -5.01 -7.93
CA VAL A 60 -2.05 -6.44 -7.68
C VAL A 60 -0.62 -6.86 -7.98
N ARG A 61 -0.01 -7.61 -7.06
CA ARG A 61 1.33 -8.16 -7.21
C ARG A 61 1.33 -9.62 -6.80
N GLU A 62 2.05 -10.42 -7.56
CA GLU A 62 2.20 -11.86 -7.33
C GLU A 62 3.68 -12.20 -7.34
N LYS A 63 4.10 -13.06 -6.42
CA LYS A 63 5.46 -13.59 -6.36
C LYS A 63 5.56 -14.65 -7.45
N ARG A 64 6.41 -14.40 -8.46
CA ARG A 64 6.75 -15.37 -9.51
C ARG A 64 7.59 -16.50 -8.94
#